data_AF-A0A1Y4IL79-F1
#
_entry.id   AF-A0A1Y4IL79-F1
#
_cell.length_a   1.000
_cell.length_b   1.000
_cell.length_c   1.000
_cell.angle_alpha   90.00
_cell.angle_beta   90.00
_cell.angle_gamma   90.00
#
_symmetry.space_group_name_H-M   'P 1'
#
loop_
_entity.id
_entity.type
_entity.pdbx_description
1 polymer ?
#
loop_
_entity_poly.entity_id
_entity_poly.type
_entity_poly.pdbx_seq_one_letter_code
_entity_poly.pdbx_strand_id
1 'polypeptide(L)'
;MKKDIAKMFWITVLIVAILTGCGKSYEERLIGAWYGAGENEPEFVLYSDGTCDIAETSGTWAVVNDNIFKLDYTYYGLTKTYTITNLKDGVLEIVNDNEERTLYNEPTEEVSVDDTITNDAEINNDLEASVVEDADGAKSSVRKLEGDGYSSPEESVEAYINALKNGDIDAAVSTFVIESYVDKFETRAFLERLGSWSAKTGWGRGTKITGDSYEHQLLIQGRAADITQNLYTQYVTYSGFFYDDTVIPLFEENSVDEFLDAYQGEGFTSSMATMELKEFVDPGSLTEVYETFMEANSQRSTAYFGFDEYQYIAACIEINGEDWLLAMTCCKDGDKWYNLEQGGDLGSLLAIPLSSAGLIPYSELDI
;
A
#
# COMPACT_ATOMS: atom_id res chain seq x y z
N MET A 1 26.95 34.05 -21.66
CA MET A 1 28.00 35.08 -21.47
C MET A 1 28.87 34.61 -20.31
N LYS A 2 30.16 34.31 -20.55
CA LYS A 2 31.10 33.79 -19.54
C LYS A 2 31.46 34.86 -18.51
N LYS A 3 31.76 34.40 -17.28
CA LYS A 3 32.55 34.98 -16.17
C LYS A 3 31.74 35.05 -14.86
N ASP A 4 32.19 34.57 -13.69
CA ASP A 4 33.52 34.20 -13.20
C ASP A 4 33.42 33.14 -12.09
N ILE A 5 34.35 32.18 -12.14
CA ILE A 5 34.77 31.35 -11.00
C ILE A 5 35.84 32.16 -10.25
N ALA A 6 35.64 32.44 -8.96
CA ALA A 6 36.71 32.48 -7.95
C ALA A 6 36.17 32.92 -6.56
N LYS A 7 36.67 32.23 -5.52
CA LYS A 7 36.51 32.45 -4.06
C LYS A 7 35.39 31.58 -3.44
N MET A 8 35.63 30.31 -3.15
CA MET A 8 36.50 29.80 -2.07
C MET A 8 36.16 30.41 -0.72
N PHE A 9 35.39 29.64 0.06
CA PHE A 9 35.35 29.53 1.52
C PHE A 9 35.32 30.84 2.31
N TRP A 10 34.21 31.12 3.01
CA TRP A 10 34.28 31.48 4.43
C TRP A 10 33.02 30.97 5.15
N ILE A 11 33.27 29.97 5.98
CA ILE A 11 32.42 29.41 7.02
C ILE A 11 31.91 30.54 7.93
N THR A 12 30.62 30.55 8.24
CA THR A 12 30.10 31.24 9.42
C THR A 12 29.60 30.17 10.40
N VAL A 13 30.51 29.76 11.28
CA VAL A 13 30.22 29.07 12.54
C VAL A 13 29.55 30.08 13.46
N LEU A 14 28.31 29.82 13.86
CA LEU A 14 27.71 30.49 15.00
C LEU A 14 28.04 29.67 16.25
N ILE A 15 29.01 30.17 17.03
CA ILE A 15 29.35 29.67 18.35
C ILE A 15 28.19 30.00 19.29
N VAL A 16 27.46 28.98 19.75
CA VAL A 16 26.88 28.98 21.10
C VAL A 16 27.76 28.08 21.95
N ALA A 17 28.64 28.71 22.72
CA ALA A 17 29.44 28.05 23.74
C ALA A 17 28.67 28.06 25.07
N ILE A 18 29.05 27.11 25.92
CA ILE A 18 28.72 26.88 27.33
C ILE A 18 27.58 25.85 27.47
N LEU A 19 27.86 24.59 27.78
CA LEU A 19 28.50 24.14 29.02
C LEU A 19 29.55 23.05 28.79
N THR A 20 30.81 23.36 29.08
CA THR A 20 31.77 22.39 29.59
C THR A 20 31.35 22.01 31.00
N GLY A 21 30.52 20.98 31.13
CA GLY A 21 30.56 20.11 32.30
C GLY A 21 31.51 18.96 31.98
N CYS A 22 32.24 18.45 32.96
CA CYS A 22 32.88 17.12 32.88
C CYS A 22 31.79 16.03 32.75
N GLY A 23 31.07 16.04 31.64
CA GLY A 23 30.03 15.11 31.29
C GLY A 23 30.55 14.20 30.19
N LYS A 24 30.24 12.92 30.33
CA LYS A 24 30.35 11.90 29.29
C LYS A 24 29.83 12.43 27.93
N SER A 25 30.45 12.06 26.81
CA SER A 25 29.94 12.43 25.47
C SER A 25 28.50 11.94 25.28
N TYR A 26 27.73 12.51 24.34
CA TYR A 26 26.37 12.01 24.07
C TYR A 26 26.37 10.50 23.81
N GLU A 27 27.38 9.99 23.12
CA GLU A 27 27.56 8.57 22.87
C GLU A 27 27.61 7.78 24.19
N GLU A 28 28.45 8.18 25.13
CA GLU A 28 28.54 7.50 26.42
C GLU A 28 27.27 7.59 27.28
N ARG A 29 26.41 8.59 27.03
CA ARG A 29 25.16 8.84 27.78
C ARG A 29 23.94 8.20 27.13
N LEU A 30 24.01 7.89 25.84
CA LEU A 30 22.96 7.25 25.06
C LEU A 30 22.99 5.72 25.19
N ILE A 31 24.12 5.12 25.58
CA ILE A 31 24.23 3.67 25.79
C ILE A 31 23.17 3.20 26.80
N GLY A 32 22.37 2.22 26.38
CA GLY A 32 21.26 1.69 27.16
C GLY A 32 19.96 1.55 26.36
N ALA A 33 18.91 1.15 27.07
CA ALA A 33 17.56 0.98 26.53
C ALA A 33 16.78 2.29 26.65
N TRP A 34 15.99 2.61 25.62
CA TRP A 34 15.16 3.81 25.57
C TRP A 34 13.71 3.43 25.22
N TYR A 35 12.76 3.92 26.00
CA TYR A 35 11.35 3.56 25.99
C TYR A 35 10.49 4.76 25.59
N GLY A 36 9.43 4.50 24.83
CA GLY A 36 8.36 5.47 24.61
C GLY A 36 7.59 5.75 25.90
N ALA A 37 6.84 6.85 25.91
CA ALA A 37 5.92 7.16 27.01
C ALA A 37 4.84 6.07 27.12
N GLY A 38 4.70 5.45 28.30
CA GLY A 38 3.77 4.35 28.55
C GLY A 38 4.24 2.97 28.06
N GLU A 39 5.44 2.89 27.46
CA GLU A 39 5.95 1.64 26.87
C GLU A 39 6.80 0.84 27.86
N ASN A 40 6.59 -0.49 27.85
CA ASN A 40 7.38 -1.46 28.61
C ASN A 40 8.49 -2.12 27.78
N GLU A 41 8.45 -1.98 26.46
CA GLU A 41 9.47 -2.47 25.54
C GLU A 41 10.32 -1.31 25.01
N PRO A 42 11.64 -1.48 24.88
CA PRO A 42 12.50 -0.41 24.40
C PRO A 42 12.32 -0.20 22.89
N GLU A 43 12.17 1.06 22.48
CA GLU A 43 12.16 1.46 21.06
C GLU A 43 13.53 1.18 20.44
N PHE A 44 14.61 1.40 21.20
CA PHE A 44 15.96 0.95 20.83
C PHE A 44 16.85 0.69 22.04
N VAL A 45 17.84 -0.20 21.83
CA VAL A 45 18.92 -0.51 22.78
C VAL A 45 20.25 -0.19 22.11
N LEU A 46 21.02 0.74 22.70
CA LEU A 46 22.28 1.23 22.13
C LEU A 46 23.47 0.62 22.88
N TYR A 47 24.37 -0.03 22.15
CA TYR A 47 25.56 -0.67 22.69
C TYR A 47 26.81 0.20 22.53
N SER A 48 27.77 0.02 23.44
CA SER A 48 29.01 0.81 23.47
C SER A 48 29.94 0.61 22.27
N ASP A 49 29.74 -0.44 21.48
CA ASP A 49 30.51 -0.74 20.28
C ASP A 49 29.94 -0.10 19.00
N GLY A 50 28.89 0.73 19.14
CA GLY A 50 28.22 1.39 18.03
C GLY A 50 27.18 0.52 17.33
N THR A 51 26.84 -0.66 17.89
CA THR A 51 25.70 -1.46 17.44
C THR A 51 24.43 -1.11 18.23
N CYS A 52 23.26 -1.40 17.66
CA CYS A 52 21.98 -1.21 18.33
C CYS A 52 20.98 -2.30 17.96
N ASP A 53 20.00 -2.52 18.85
CA ASP A 53 18.78 -3.25 18.55
C ASP A 53 17.61 -2.26 18.46
N ILE A 54 16.74 -2.44 17.48
CA ILE A 54 15.53 -1.63 17.24
C ILE A 54 14.41 -2.63 16.97
N ALA A 55 13.50 -2.80 17.93
CA ALA A 55 12.50 -3.88 17.91
C ALA A 55 13.14 -5.25 17.59
N GLU A 56 12.75 -5.91 16.49
CA GLU A 56 13.25 -7.22 16.06
C GLU A 56 14.46 -7.15 15.11
N THR A 57 15.04 -5.97 14.87
CA THR A 57 16.20 -5.80 13.97
C THR A 57 17.42 -5.24 14.69
N SER A 58 18.59 -5.42 14.09
CA SER A 58 19.84 -4.83 14.55
C SER A 58 20.38 -3.83 13.54
N GLY A 59 21.24 -2.94 14.03
CA GLY A 59 21.83 -1.86 13.24
C GLY A 59 23.08 -1.29 13.89
N THR A 60 23.54 -0.16 13.35
CA THR A 60 24.60 0.66 13.92
C THR A 60 24.07 2.05 14.27
N TRP A 61 24.69 2.68 15.25
CA TRP A 61 24.34 4.02 15.67
C TRP A 61 25.59 4.87 15.89
N ALA A 62 25.42 6.18 15.76
CA ALA A 62 26.48 7.16 16.04
C ALA A 62 25.87 8.50 16.43
N VAL A 63 26.65 9.33 17.14
CA VAL A 63 26.37 10.77 17.25
C VAL A 63 27.35 11.51 16.35
N VAL A 64 26.84 12.17 15.33
CA VAL A 64 27.63 12.99 14.41
C VAL A 64 27.38 14.48 14.70
N ASN A 65 28.36 15.33 14.38
CA ASN A 65 28.27 16.78 14.58
C ASN A 65 27.81 17.20 15.99
N ASP A 66 28.26 16.47 17.01
CA ASP A 66 28.00 16.68 18.44
C ASP A 66 26.54 16.54 18.91
N ASN A 67 25.53 16.53 18.03
CA ASN A 67 24.12 16.41 18.46
C ASN A 67 23.19 15.70 17.47
N ILE A 68 23.72 15.15 16.38
CA ILE A 68 22.91 14.40 15.42
C ILE A 68 23.01 12.92 15.74
N PHE A 69 21.95 12.36 16.30
CA PHE A 69 21.81 10.94 16.54
C PHE A 69 21.41 10.23 15.24
N LYS A 70 22.27 9.34 14.76
CA LYS A 70 22.08 8.57 13.53
C LYS A 70 21.84 7.10 13.86
N LEU A 71 20.79 6.52 13.29
CA LEU A 71 20.48 5.09 13.31
C LEU A 71 20.51 4.54 11.89
N ASP A 72 21.38 3.55 11.67
CA ASP A 72 21.48 2.79 10.42
C ASP A 72 21.05 1.35 10.71
N TYR A 73 19.89 0.91 10.21
CA TYR A 73 19.38 -0.43 10.53
C TYR A 73 19.16 -1.28 9.28
N THR A 74 19.35 -2.59 9.46
CA THR A 74 19.56 -3.53 8.37
C THR A 74 18.26 -3.84 7.61
N TYR A 75 17.10 -3.55 8.19
CA TYR A 75 15.80 -3.68 7.54
C TYR A 75 15.56 -2.49 6.59
N TYR A 76 15.47 -2.77 5.28
CA TYR A 76 15.35 -1.81 4.15
C TYR A 76 16.55 -0.88 3.87
N GLY A 77 17.68 -1.00 4.59
CA GLY A 77 18.86 -0.15 4.36
C GLY A 77 18.61 1.33 4.64
N LEU A 78 17.67 1.61 5.54
CA LEU A 78 17.26 2.98 5.88
C LEU A 78 18.17 3.57 6.96
N THR A 79 18.47 4.85 6.78
CA THR A 79 19.13 5.69 7.79
C THR A 79 18.09 6.66 8.35
N LYS A 80 17.94 6.71 9.68
CA LYS A 80 17.21 7.79 10.37
C LYS A 80 18.19 8.70 11.09
N THR A 81 17.96 10.01 11.02
CA THR A 81 18.74 11.03 11.71
C THR A 81 17.85 11.90 12.57
N TYR A 82 18.22 12.09 13.83
CA TYR A 82 17.51 12.95 14.76
C TYR A 82 18.44 14.01 15.32
N THR A 83 17.91 15.21 15.54
CA THR A 83 18.60 16.22 16.35
C THR A 83 18.29 15.99 17.82
N ILE A 84 19.31 15.78 18.66
CA ILE A 84 19.16 15.70 20.11
C ILE A 84 18.94 17.12 20.64
N THR A 85 17.76 17.39 21.19
CA THR A 85 17.41 18.69 21.80
C THR A 85 17.61 18.67 23.32
N ASN A 86 17.40 17.52 23.95
CA ASN A 86 17.66 17.32 25.37
C ASN A 86 18.15 15.88 25.64
N LEU A 87 19.09 15.75 26.57
CA LEU A 87 19.45 14.46 27.17
C LEU A 87 19.86 14.76 28.60
N LYS A 88 18.97 14.55 29.57
CA LYS A 88 19.21 14.78 31.01
C LYS A 88 18.25 13.93 31.84
N ASP A 89 18.71 13.50 33.01
CA ASP A 89 17.88 12.85 34.02
C ASP A 89 17.05 11.65 33.50
N GLY A 90 17.66 10.85 32.61
CA GLY A 90 17.00 9.69 32.02
C GLY A 90 16.01 10.01 30.90
N VAL A 91 15.90 11.27 30.50
CA VAL A 91 15.01 11.72 29.42
C VAL A 91 15.84 12.12 28.20
N LEU A 92 15.43 11.63 27.03
CA LEU A 92 15.98 11.95 25.71
C LEU A 92 14.88 12.61 24.89
N GLU A 93 15.12 13.84 24.42
CA GLU A 93 14.25 14.52 23.47
C GLU A 93 14.98 14.64 22.13
N ILE A 94 14.29 14.22 21.08
CA ILE A 94 14.81 14.16 19.71
C ILE A 94 13.81 14.71 18.71
N VAL A 95 14.32 15.28 17.62
CA VAL A 95 13.48 15.87 16.55
C VAL A 95 13.90 15.36 15.17
N ASN A 96 12.93 14.98 14.35
CA ASN A 96 13.09 14.64 12.93
C ASN A 96 11.90 15.21 12.14
N ASP A 97 12.15 15.95 11.05
CA ASP A 97 11.13 16.48 10.12
C ASP A 97 9.91 17.16 10.77
N ASN A 98 10.13 17.92 11.85
CA ASN A 98 9.13 18.61 12.70
C ASN A 98 8.31 17.71 13.64
N GLU A 99 8.66 16.43 13.76
CA GLU A 99 8.14 15.52 14.78
C GLU A 99 9.08 15.52 16.00
N GLU A 100 8.56 15.96 17.15
CA GLU A 100 9.26 15.89 18.44
C GLU A 100 8.94 14.56 19.13
N ARG A 101 9.95 13.91 19.72
CA ARG A 101 9.78 12.70 20.54
C ARG A 101 10.48 12.84 21.87
N THR A 102 9.88 12.23 22.90
CA THR A 102 10.45 12.10 24.23
C THR A 102 10.55 10.63 24.60
N LEU A 103 11.75 10.21 24.99
CA LEU A 103 12.09 8.83 25.36
C LEU A 103 12.68 8.80 26.76
N TYR A 104 12.48 7.68 27.44
CA TYR A 104 12.90 7.47 28.82
C TYR A 104 13.89 6.30 28.90
N ASN A 105 14.88 6.37 29.78
CA ASN A 105 15.87 5.30 29.94
C ASN A 105 15.40 4.14 30.83
N GLU A 106 14.17 4.23 31.34
CA GLU A 106 13.45 3.21 32.11
C GLU A 106 11.98 3.20 31.63
N PRO A 107 11.26 2.07 31.71
CA PRO A 107 9.83 2.01 31.43
C PRO A 107 9.03 3.01 32.26
N THR A 108 8.01 3.62 31.66
CA THR A 108 7.10 4.52 32.38
C THR A 108 5.77 3.79 32.57
N GLU A 109 5.44 3.40 33.81
CA GLU A 109 4.15 2.75 34.11
C GLU A 109 2.98 3.70 33.84
N GLU A 110 1.93 3.21 33.18
CA GLU A 110 0.65 3.91 33.11
C GLU A 110 0.10 4.15 34.53
N VAL A 111 -0.35 5.38 34.79
CA VAL A 111 -1.22 5.65 35.95
C VAL A 111 -2.53 4.93 35.70
N SER A 112 -2.74 3.79 36.36
CA SER A 112 -4.00 3.05 36.35
C SER A 112 -5.15 3.98 36.74
N VAL A 113 -6.10 4.21 35.82
CA VAL A 113 -7.38 4.81 36.18
C VAL A 113 -8.18 3.78 36.97
N ASP A 114 -8.49 4.16 38.20
CA ASP A 114 -9.18 3.47 39.29
C ASP A 114 -10.31 2.50 38.86
N ASP A 115 -10.20 1.27 39.38
CA ASP A 115 -11.15 0.14 39.32
C ASP A 115 -12.43 0.41 40.13
N THR A 116 -13.23 1.40 39.70
CA THR A 116 -14.59 1.59 40.21
C THR A 116 -15.63 1.68 39.10
N ILE A 117 -15.80 0.59 38.35
CA ILE A 117 -17.12 0.25 37.80
C ILE A 117 -17.59 -1.03 38.46
N THR A 118 -18.40 -0.83 39.49
CA THR A 118 -19.22 -1.84 40.15
C THR A 118 -20.07 -2.57 39.12
N ASN A 119 -20.16 -3.90 39.30
CA ASN A 119 -21.21 -4.78 38.78
C ASN A 119 -22.54 -4.06 38.59
N ASP A 120 -22.96 -3.92 37.34
CA ASP A 120 -24.38 -4.00 36.99
C ASP A 120 -24.51 -5.00 35.83
N ALA A 121 -24.80 -6.23 36.22
CA ALA A 121 -25.35 -7.26 35.36
C ALA A 121 -26.79 -6.86 34.98
N GLU A 122 -26.95 -5.92 34.05
CA GLU A 122 -28.23 -5.65 33.39
C GLU A 122 -28.06 -4.82 32.11
N ILE A 123 -27.29 -5.33 31.14
CA ILE A 123 -27.47 -4.94 29.73
C ILE A 123 -27.48 -6.21 28.90
N ASN A 124 -28.65 -6.83 28.84
CA ASN A 124 -29.00 -7.82 27.84
C ASN A 124 -30.20 -7.25 27.06
N ASN A 125 -30.11 -7.34 25.73
CA ASN A 125 -31.09 -6.90 24.72
C ASN A 125 -31.28 -5.39 24.58
N ASP A 126 -30.45 -4.76 23.74
CA ASP A 126 -30.91 -3.80 22.72
C ASP A 126 -29.76 -3.42 21.76
N LEU A 127 -29.12 -4.43 21.17
CA LEU A 127 -28.29 -4.29 19.97
C LEU A 127 -29.00 -4.93 18.77
N GLU A 128 -30.29 -4.61 18.62
CA GLU A 128 -30.90 -4.55 17.29
C GLU A 128 -30.96 -3.09 16.86
N ALA A 129 -30.31 -2.81 15.73
CA ALA A 129 -30.55 -1.67 14.85
C ALA A 129 -30.25 -0.26 15.41
N SER A 130 -28.98 0.15 15.42
CA SER A 130 -28.65 1.57 15.19
C SER A 130 -28.77 1.87 13.70
N VAL A 131 -29.99 2.12 13.24
CA VAL A 131 -30.26 2.79 11.98
C VAL A 131 -29.77 4.22 12.12
N VAL A 132 -28.75 4.59 11.35
CA VAL A 132 -28.49 6.01 11.07
C VAL A 132 -29.66 6.47 10.21
N GLU A 133 -30.49 7.35 10.76
CA GLU A 133 -31.56 8.01 10.01
C GLU A 133 -30.92 8.94 8.97
N ASP A 134 -30.67 8.42 7.77
CA ASP A 134 -30.68 9.26 6.59
C ASP A 134 -32.09 9.79 6.39
N ALA A 135 -32.19 11.08 6.07
CA ALA A 135 -33.43 11.79 5.85
C ALA A 135 -34.13 11.37 4.54
N ASP A 136 -34.33 10.06 4.32
CA ASP A 136 -35.36 9.49 3.45
C ASP A 136 -35.55 7.98 3.68
N GLY A 137 -35.71 7.52 4.93
CA GLY A 137 -36.42 6.27 5.27
C GLY A 137 -35.98 4.95 4.62
N ALA A 138 -34.79 4.86 4.03
CA ALA A 138 -34.25 3.63 3.47
C ALA A 138 -33.52 2.86 4.58
N LYS A 139 -33.95 1.62 4.86
CA LYS A 139 -33.17 0.68 5.67
C LYS A 139 -31.77 0.61 5.08
N SER A 140 -30.74 0.88 5.89
CA SER A 140 -29.34 0.63 5.53
C SER A 140 -29.15 -0.87 5.29
N SER A 141 -29.40 -1.30 4.06
CA SER A 141 -28.84 -2.52 3.52
C SER A 141 -27.35 -2.26 3.37
N VAL A 142 -26.49 -3.12 3.93
CA VAL A 142 -25.08 -3.17 3.56
C VAL A 142 -25.04 -3.16 2.03
N ARG A 143 -24.50 -2.08 1.45
CA ARG A 143 -24.49 -1.90 -0.01
C ARG A 143 -23.57 -2.97 -0.58
N LYS A 144 -24.13 -3.89 -1.37
CA LYS A 144 -23.35 -4.86 -2.12
C LYS A 144 -22.45 -4.10 -3.10
N LEU A 145 -21.15 -4.42 -3.10
CA LEU A 145 -20.16 -3.83 -3.97
C LEU A 145 -20.06 -4.62 -5.28
N GLU A 146 -20.02 -5.95 -5.19
CA GLU A 146 -20.04 -6.86 -6.35
C GLU A 146 -21.38 -6.79 -7.11
N GLY A 147 -21.31 -6.60 -8.42
CA GLY A 147 -22.47 -6.56 -9.30
C GLY A 147 -23.15 -7.91 -9.53
N ASP A 148 -24.04 -7.96 -10.53
CA ASP A 148 -24.81 -9.16 -10.87
C ASP A 148 -24.05 -10.15 -11.78
N GLY A 149 -22.87 -9.76 -12.27
CA GLY A 149 -22.03 -10.56 -13.14
C GLY A 149 -22.51 -10.64 -14.60
N TYR A 150 -21.60 -11.06 -15.47
CA TYR A 150 -21.71 -10.96 -16.93
C TYR A 150 -21.84 -12.33 -17.58
N SER A 151 -22.21 -12.37 -18.86
CA SER A 151 -22.41 -13.62 -19.60
C SER A 151 -21.11 -14.21 -20.18
N SER A 152 -20.08 -13.38 -20.34
CA SER A 152 -18.72 -13.79 -20.73
C SER A 152 -17.66 -12.97 -19.98
N PRO A 153 -16.39 -13.41 -19.94
CA PRO A 153 -15.30 -12.64 -19.34
C PRO A 153 -14.95 -11.39 -20.17
N GLU A 154 -15.10 -11.43 -21.50
CA GLU A 154 -14.97 -10.24 -22.34
C GLU A 154 -16.02 -9.18 -21.99
N GLU A 155 -17.27 -9.60 -21.74
CA GLU A 155 -18.33 -8.68 -21.34
C GLU A 155 -18.04 -8.05 -19.96
N SER A 156 -17.42 -8.78 -19.02
CA SER A 156 -17.01 -8.20 -17.73
C SER A 156 -15.89 -7.17 -17.87
N VAL A 157 -14.92 -7.42 -18.75
CA VAL A 157 -13.83 -6.47 -19.04
C VAL A 157 -14.33 -5.27 -19.84
N GLU A 158 -15.23 -5.47 -20.81
CA GLU A 158 -15.86 -4.38 -21.55
C GLU A 158 -16.69 -3.48 -20.63
N ALA A 159 -17.44 -4.05 -19.69
CA ALA A 159 -18.18 -3.28 -18.69
C ALA A 159 -17.25 -2.43 -17.81
N TYR A 160 -16.09 -2.98 -17.43
CA TYR A 160 -15.06 -2.25 -16.68
C TYR A 160 -14.51 -1.06 -17.48
N ILE A 161 -14.13 -1.29 -18.74
CA ILE A 161 -13.65 -0.24 -19.65
C ILE A 161 -14.70 0.85 -19.83
N ASN A 162 -15.97 0.47 -20.03
CA ASN A 162 -17.07 1.42 -20.17
C ASN A 162 -17.33 2.23 -18.91
N ALA A 163 -17.19 1.63 -17.72
CA ALA A 163 -17.30 2.35 -16.45
C ALA A 163 -16.18 3.37 -16.28
N LEU A 164 -14.93 3.00 -16.59
CA LEU A 164 -13.78 3.91 -16.60
C LEU A 164 -13.98 5.09 -17.55
N LYS A 165 -14.42 4.81 -18.79
CA LYS A 165 -14.74 5.83 -19.80
C LYS A 165 -15.75 6.86 -19.30
N ASN A 166 -16.72 6.42 -18.51
CA ASN A 166 -17.77 7.27 -17.95
C ASN A 166 -17.37 7.94 -16.62
N GLY A 167 -16.17 7.68 -16.10
CA GLY A 167 -15.74 8.17 -14.79
C GLY A 167 -16.54 7.59 -13.62
N ASP A 168 -17.16 6.41 -13.81
CA ASP A 168 -18.01 5.75 -12.83
C ASP A 168 -17.22 4.68 -12.07
N ILE A 169 -16.57 5.09 -10.98
CA ILE A 169 -15.73 4.20 -10.16
C ILE A 169 -16.57 3.12 -9.47
N ASP A 170 -17.79 3.45 -9.01
CA ASP A 170 -18.70 2.48 -8.39
C ASP A 170 -19.06 1.38 -9.40
N ALA A 171 -19.39 1.76 -10.64
CA ALA A 171 -19.65 0.79 -11.70
C ALA A 171 -18.40 -0.04 -12.04
N ALA A 172 -17.22 0.57 -12.10
CA ALA A 172 -15.96 -0.12 -12.38
C ALA A 172 -15.64 -1.17 -11.31
N VAL A 173 -15.74 -0.80 -10.03
CA VAL A 173 -15.55 -1.69 -8.89
C VAL A 173 -16.60 -2.81 -8.89
N SER A 174 -17.85 -2.51 -9.25
CA SER A 174 -18.92 -3.52 -9.30
C SER A 174 -18.72 -4.62 -10.34
N THR A 175 -17.79 -4.43 -11.29
CA THR A 175 -17.44 -5.47 -12.26
C THR A 175 -16.60 -6.59 -11.65
N PHE A 176 -16.04 -6.38 -10.47
CA PHE A 176 -15.18 -7.34 -9.80
C PHE A 176 -15.95 -8.25 -8.85
N VAL A 177 -15.38 -9.43 -8.64
CA VAL A 177 -15.76 -10.32 -7.55
C VAL A 177 -15.15 -9.84 -6.22
N ILE A 178 -15.99 -9.58 -5.23
CA ILE A 178 -15.60 -8.92 -3.97
C ILE A 178 -16.13 -9.73 -2.79
N GLU A 179 -17.44 -9.72 -2.56
CA GLU A 179 -18.06 -10.51 -1.50
C GLU A 179 -17.89 -12.01 -1.76
N SER A 180 -18.18 -12.46 -2.99
CA SER A 180 -18.06 -13.88 -3.35
C SER A 180 -16.60 -14.35 -3.30
N TYR A 181 -15.65 -13.45 -3.56
CA TYR A 181 -14.21 -13.72 -3.40
C TYR A 181 -13.88 -14.05 -1.95
N VAL A 182 -14.29 -13.19 -1.02
CA VAL A 182 -14.06 -13.43 0.41
C VAL A 182 -14.77 -14.70 0.86
N ASP A 183 -15.99 -14.94 0.40
CA ASP A 183 -16.77 -16.12 0.79
C ASP A 183 -16.12 -17.42 0.35
N LYS A 184 -15.62 -17.48 -0.88
CA LYS A 184 -15.08 -18.70 -1.50
C LYS A 184 -13.59 -18.92 -1.31
N PHE A 185 -12.85 -17.93 -0.81
CA PHE A 185 -11.41 -18.05 -0.65
C PHE A 185 -11.02 -19.19 0.31
N GLU A 186 -10.33 -20.20 -0.22
CA GLU A 186 -9.88 -21.39 0.49
C GLU A 186 -8.54 -21.13 1.18
N THR A 187 -8.62 -20.50 2.36
CA THR A 187 -7.46 -20.04 3.14
C THR A 187 -6.43 -21.16 3.38
N ARG A 188 -6.88 -22.38 3.68
CA ARG A 188 -5.99 -23.52 3.91
C ARG A 188 -5.16 -23.84 2.66
N ALA A 189 -5.80 -23.95 1.50
CA ALA A 189 -5.12 -24.25 0.25
C ALA A 189 -4.12 -23.14 -0.12
N PHE A 190 -4.49 -21.88 0.13
CA PHE A 190 -3.60 -20.74 -0.08
C PHE A 190 -2.35 -20.78 0.81
N LEU A 191 -2.51 -21.05 2.12
CA LEU A 191 -1.40 -21.12 3.07
C LEU A 191 -0.50 -22.32 2.81
N GLU A 192 -1.06 -23.48 2.44
CA GLU A 192 -0.30 -24.66 2.04
C GLU A 192 0.54 -24.39 0.78
N ARG A 193 0.01 -23.60 -0.17
CA ARG A 193 0.76 -23.15 -1.35
C ARG A 193 1.89 -22.20 -0.99
N LEU A 194 1.63 -21.19 -0.16
CA LEU A 194 2.64 -20.18 0.18
C LEU A 194 3.71 -20.72 1.13
N GLY A 195 3.40 -21.74 1.93
CA GLY A 195 4.28 -22.27 2.98
C GLY A 195 4.66 -21.23 4.04
N SER A 196 3.96 -20.10 4.06
CA SER A 196 4.24 -18.94 4.89
C SER A 196 2.99 -18.11 5.08
N TRP A 197 2.98 -17.32 6.16
CA TRP A 197 1.97 -16.32 6.42
C TRP A 197 2.67 -15.04 6.90
N SER A 198 2.17 -13.90 6.47
CA SER A 198 2.51 -12.61 7.07
C SER A 198 1.24 -11.80 7.25
N ALA A 199 1.20 -11.00 8.31
CA ALA A 199 0.08 -10.11 8.57
C ALA A 199 -0.19 -9.18 7.36
N LYS A 200 0.86 -8.71 6.67
CA LYS A 200 0.72 -7.84 5.48
C LYS A 200 0.22 -8.57 4.23
N THR A 201 0.56 -9.84 4.03
CA THR A 201 0.12 -10.62 2.85
C THR A 201 -1.31 -11.15 2.98
N GLY A 202 -1.89 -11.13 4.19
CA GLY A 202 -3.30 -11.49 4.41
C GLY A 202 -4.28 -10.37 4.06
N TRP A 203 -3.83 -9.10 4.02
CA TRP A 203 -4.69 -7.98 3.63
C TRP A 203 -5.07 -8.09 2.15
N GLY A 204 -6.36 -7.96 1.85
CA GLY A 204 -6.90 -7.96 0.48
C GLY A 204 -7.02 -9.34 -0.20
N ARG A 205 -6.34 -10.37 0.31
CA ARG A 205 -6.36 -11.71 -0.31
C ARG A 205 -7.43 -12.67 0.21
N GLY A 206 -8.30 -12.26 1.13
CA GLY A 206 -9.43 -13.10 1.58
C GLY A 206 -9.07 -14.20 2.58
N THR A 207 -7.84 -14.21 3.12
CA THR A 207 -7.41 -15.19 4.12
C THR A 207 -8.15 -14.99 5.44
N LYS A 208 -9.01 -15.93 5.81
CA LYS A 208 -9.77 -15.96 7.06
C LYS A 208 -8.95 -16.64 8.16
N ILE A 209 -8.65 -15.92 9.22
CA ILE A 209 -7.87 -16.39 10.37
C ILE A 209 -8.79 -16.78 11.53
N THR A 210 -9.72 -15.90 11.90
CA THR A 210 -10.67 -16.14 13.01
C THR A 210 -11.99 -16.72 12.51
N GLY A 211 -12.39 -16.38 11.29
CA GLY A 211 -13.65 -16.78 10.66
C GLY A 211 -14.88 -16.06 11.23
N ASP A 212 -14.68 -14.99 12.01
CA ASP A 212 -15.78 -14.23 12.59
C ASP A 212 -16.38 -13.18 11.62
N SER A 213 -17.54 -12.63 11.97
CA SER A 213 -18.26 -11.67 11.13
C SER A 213 -17.58 -10.32 11.00
N TYR A 214 -16.70 -9.96 11.94
CA TYR A 214 -15.96 -8.71 11.90
C TYR A 214 -14.79 -8.83 10.92
N GLU A 215 -14.03 -9.94 10.99
CA GLU A 215 -13.01 -10.29 10.00
C GLU A 215 -13.60 -10.35 8.59
N HIS A 216 -14.76 -10.99 8.42
CA HIS A 216 -15.44 -11.07 7.12
C HIS A 216 -15.70 -9.69 6.50
N GLN A 217 -16.21 -8.74 7.29
CA GLN A 217 -16.43 -7.36 6.84
C GLN A 217 -15.10 -6.65 6.48
N LEU A 218 -14.07 -6.82 7.31
CA LEU A 218 -12.74 -6.26 7.02
C LEU A 218 -12.15 -6.81 5.72
N LEU A 219 -12.32 -8.10 5.45
CA LEU A 219 -11.83 -8.73 4.22
C LEU A 219 -12.57 -8.20 2.99
N ILE A 220 -13.89 -7.98 3.06
CA ILE A 220 -14.67 -7.37 1.96
C ILE A 220 -14.17 -5.95 1.67
N GLN A 221 -14.01 -5.14 2.71
CA GLN A 221 -13.51 -3.76 2.54
C GLN A 221 -12.07 -3.75 2.03
N GLY A 222 -11.22 -4.64 2.56
CA GLY A 222 -9.83 -4.79 2.10
C GLY A 222 -9.74 -5.22 0.64
N ARG A 223 -10.63 -6.10 0.19
CA ARG A 223 -10.70 -6.53 -1.21
C ARG A 223 -11.13 -5.38 -2.13
N ALA A 224 -12.16 -4.62 -1.75
CA ALA A 224 -12.58 -3.45 -2.50
C ALA A 224 -11.49 -2.37 -2.55
N ALA A 225 -10.77 -2.17 -1.44
CA ALA A 225 -9.64 -1.25 -1.36
C ALA A 225 -8.48 -1.67 -2.28
N ASP A 226 -8.16 -2.95 -2.36
CA ASP A 226 -7.13 -3.50 -3.27
C ASP A 226 -7.47 -3.22 -4.75
N ILE A 227 -8.71 -3.51 -5.15
CA ILE A 227 -9.21 -3.20 -6.50
C ILE A 227 -9.15 -1.70 -6.79
N THR A 228 -9.55 -0.87 -5.81
CA THR A 228 -9.55 0.59 -5.95
C THR A 228 -8.14 1.17 -5.99
N GLN A 229 -7.20 0.59 -5.25
CA GLN A 229 -5.80 0.98 -5.29
C GLN A 229 -5.19 0.67 -6.66
N ASN A 230 -5.50 -0.49 -7.25
CA ASN A 230 -5.08 -0.82 -8.62
C ASN A 230 -5.71 0.12 -9.65
N LEU A 231 -6.99 0.48 -9.48
CA LEU A 231 -7.66 1.49 -10.29
C LEU A 231 -6.93 2.84 -10.25
N TYR A 232 -6.50 3.27 -9.06
CA TYR A 232 -5.70 4.49 -8.90
C TYR A 232 -4.34 4.36 -9.59
N THR A 233 -3.69 3.21 -9.49
CA THR A 233 -2.44 2.93 -10.19
C THR A 233 -2.62 3.02 -11.71
N GLN A 234 -3.68 2.41 -12.26
CA GLN A 234 -4.04 2.54 -13.68
C GLN A 234 -4.33 4.00 -14.06
N TYR A 235 -5.03 4.76 -13.21
CA TYR A 235 -5.24 6.21 -13.38
C TYR A 235 -3.91 6.93 -13.60
N VAL A 236 -2.93 6.64 -12.75
CA VAL A 236 -1.62 7.31 -12.80
C VAL A 236 -0.89 6.92 -14.08
N THR A 237 -0.95 5.65 -14.48
CA THR A 237 -0.35 5.18 -15.73
C THR A 237 -0.98 5.82 -16.96
N TYR A 238 -2.31 5.86 -17.05
CA TYR A 238 -3.00 6.48 -18.18
C TYR A 238 -2.77 7.99 -18.31
N SER A 239 -2.45 8.66 -17.20
CA SER A 239 -2.12 10.08 -17.23
C SER A 239 -0.77 10.38 -17.91
N GLY A 240 -0.03 9.34 -18.34
CA GLY A 240 1.23 9.50 -19.06
C GLY A 240 2.42 9.84 -18.15
N PHE A 241 2.21 9.78 -16.83
CA PHE A 241 3.22 10.17 -15.85
C PHE A 241 4.10 8.99 -15.41
N PHE A 242 3.55 7.78 -15.30
CA PHE A 242 4.26 6.63 -14.74
C PHE A 242 3.82 5.32 -15.39
N TYR A 243 4.64 4.80 -16.29
CA TYR A 243 4.55 3.39 -16.70
C TYR A 243 5.77 2.58 -16.27
N ASP A 244 6.83 3.24 -15.78
CA ASP A 244 8.02 2.61 -15.21
C ASP A 244 8.10 2.85 -13.70
N ASP A 245 8.77 1.95 -12.97
CA ASP A 245 8.98 2.06 -11.51
C ASP A 245 9.96 3.19 -11.13
N THR A 246 10.10 4.22 -11.96
CA THR A 246 11.06 5.30 -11.75
C THR A 246 10.60 6.21 -10.62
N VAL A 247 11.43 6.31 -9.58
CA VAL A 247 11.22 7.25 -8.48
C VAL A 247 11.55 8.67 -8.96
N ILE A 248 10.57 9.58 -8.92
CA ILE A 248 10.78 10.99 -9.20
C ILE A 248 11.39 11.66 -7.96
N PRO A 249 12.59 12.26 -8.06
CA PRO A 249 13.18 13.02 -6.96
C PRO A 249 12.44 14.35 -6.77
N LEU A 250 11.91 14.59 -5.57
CA LEU A 250 11.17 15.82 -5.20
C LEU A 250 11.90 16.64 -4.12
N PHE A 251 13.23 16.63 -4.14
CA PHE A 251 14.06 17.33 -3.15
C PHE A 251 14.75 18.58 -3.70
N GLU A 252 14.57 18.91 -4.99
CA GLU A 252 15.09 20.15 -5.58
C GLU A 252 14.13 21.32 -5.32
N GLU A 253 14.65 22.55 -5.33
CA GLU A 253 13.85 23.77 -5.15
C GLU A 253 12.75 23.83 -6.22
N ASN A 254 11.49 24.03 -5.80
CA ASN A 254 10.28 24.03 -6.65
C ASN A 254 9.92 22.68 -7.32
N SER A 255 10.66 21.59 -7.10
CA SER A 255 10.36 20.29 -7.73
C SER A 255 8.96 19.74 -7.39
N VAL A 256 8.46 20.02 -6.19
CA VAL A 256 7.09 19.67 -5.79
C VAL A 256 6.06 20.48 -6.58
N ASP A 257 6.26 21.78 -6.72
CA ASP A 257 5.35 22.65 -7.46
C ASP A 257 5.35 22.28 -8.96
N GLU A 258 6.52 22.02 -9.54
CA GLU A 258 6.65 21.55 -10.93
C GLU A 258 5.94 20.20 -11.15
N PHE A 259 6.07 19.28 -10.20
CA PHE A 259 5.37 17.99 -10.25
C PHE A 259 3.85 18.17 -10.18
N LEU A 260 3.36 19.00 -9.24
CA LEU A 260 1.93 19.25 -9.08
C LEU A 260 1.34 20.02 -10.27
N ASP A 261 2.05 21.00 -10.82
CA ASP A 261 1.63 21.76 -12.00
C ASP A 261 1.50 20.85 -13.23
N ALA A 262 2.44 19.91 -13.40
CA ALA A 262 2.34 18.92 -14.46
C ALA A 262 1.11 18.03 -14.25
N TYR A 263 0.87 17.54 -13.04
CA TYR A 263 -0.20 16.59 -12.74
C TYR A 263 -1.62 17.21 -12.71
N GLN A 264 -1.75 18.50 -12.40
CA GLN A 264 -3.03 19.20 -12.28
C GLN A 264 -3.52 19.85 -13.59
N GLY A 265 -2.69 19.86 -14.64
CA GLY A 265 -2.92 20.64 -15.87
C GLY A 265 -4.00 20.10 -16.83
N GLU A 266 -4.25 18.79 -16.87
CA GLU A 266 -5.29 18.18 -17.71
C GLU A 266 -6.25 17.33 -16.86
N GLY A 267 -7.55 17.65 -16.91
CA GLY A 267 -8.55 16.95 -16.11
C GLY A 267 -8.70 15.50 -16.57
N PHE A 268 -8.26 14.56 -15.73
CA PHE A 268 -8.22 13.11 -15.97
C PHE A 268 -9.49 12.49 -16.58
N THR A 269 -10.68 12.90 -16.13
CA THR A 269 -11.95 12.41 -16.66
C THR A 269 -12.06 12.67 -18.17
N SER A 270 -11.44 13.75 -18.66
CA SER A 270 -11.41 14.09 -20.08
C SER A 270 -10.54 13.11 -20.88
N SER A 271 -9.44 12.63 -20.30
CA SER A 271 -8.54 11.65 -20.92
C SER A 271 -9.24 10.29 -21.03
N MET A 272 -9.88 9.82 -19.97
CA MET A 272 -10.62 8.55 -19.98
C MET A 272 -11.86 8.58 -20.87
N ALA A 273 -12.48 9.74 -21.08
CA ALA A 273 -13.62 9.86 -21.98
C ALA A 273 -13.31 9.45 -23.43
N THR A 274 -12.02 9.48 -23.82
CA THR A 274 -11.55 9.03 -25.14
C THR A 274 -11.32 7.52 -25.21
N MET A 275 -11.37 6.81 -24.08
CA MET A 275 -11.10 5.37 -24.03
C MET A 275 -12.02 4.60 -24.96
N GLU A 276 -11.44 3.77 -25.82
CA GLU A 276 -12.17 2.89 -26.74
C GLU A 276 -11.58 1.49 -26.73
N LEU A 277 -12.42 0.49 -26.48
CA LEU A 277 -12.07 -0.90 -26.74
C LEU A 277 -11.99 -1.11 -28.27
N LYS A 278 -10.82 -1.52 -28.76
CA LYS A 278 -10.61 -1.83 -30.19
C LYS A 278 -10.91 -3.29 -30.47
N GLU A 279 -10.29 -4.18 -29.71
CA GLU A 279 -10.48 -5.62 -29.84
C GLU A 279 -10.02 -6.35 -28.57
N PHE A 280 -10.46 -7.60 -28.44
CA PHE A 280 -9.85 -8.56 -27.55
C PHE A 280 -8.79 -9.34 -28.32
N VAL A 281 -7.60 -9.42 -27.75
CA VAL A 281 -6.45 -10.11 -28.34
C VAL A 281 -6.36 -11.51 -27.73
N ASP A 282 -6.10 -12.52 -28.55
CA ASP A 282 -5.82 -13.87 -28.06
C ASP A 282 -4.52 -13.84 -27.23
N PRO A 283 -4.55 -14.13 -25.92
CA PRO A 283 -3.34 -14.12 -25.12
C PRO A 283 -2.29 -15.13 -25.59
N GLY A 284 -2.71 -16.22 -26.25
CA GLY A 284 -1.81 -17.20 -26.86
C GLY A 284 -0.99 -16.65 -28.03
N SER A 285 -1.46 -15.56 -28.64
CA SER A 285 -0.72 -14.86 -29.70
C SER A 285 0.32 -13.87 -29.15
N LEU A 286 0.22 -13.49 -27.87
CA LEU A 286 1.13 -12.54 -27.23
C LEU A 286 2.38 -13.20 -26.67
N THR A 287 2.38 -14.51 -26.45
CA THR A 287 3.55 -15.21 -25.91
C THR A 287 3.50 -16.72 -26.16
N GLU A 288 4.63 -17.29 -26.60
CA GLU A 288 4.75 -18.72 -26.93
C GLU A 288 4.54 -19.65 -25.71
N VAL A 289 4.70 -19.13 -24.48
CA VAL A 289 4.59 -19.93 -23.26
C VAL A 289 3.19 -19.94 -22.66
N TYR A 290 2.22 -19.26 -23.28
CA TYR A 290 0.87 -19.09 -22.74
C TYR A 290 0.16 -20.41 -22.46
N GLU A 291 0.13 -21.33 -23.42
CA GLU A 291 -0.58 -22.62 -23.25
C GLU A 291 0.01 -23.45 -22.10
N THR A 292 1.34 -23.51 -22.01
CA THR A 292 2.05 -24.22 -20.92
C THR A 292 1.78 -23.55 -19.58
N PHE A 293 1.72 -22.22 -19.55
CA PHE A 293 1.37 -21.46 -18.35
C PHE A 293 -0.07 -21.75 -17.89
N MET A 294 -1.04 -21.75 -18.80
CA MET A 294 -2.45 -22.04 -18.53
C MET A 294 -2.67 -23.43 -17.94
N GLU A 295 -2.03 -24.47 -18.51
CA GLU A 295 -2.11 -25.83 -17.98
C GLU A 295 -1.59 -25.91 -16.54
N ALA A 296 -0.49 -25.22 -16.25
CA ALA A 296 0.12 -25.23 -14.93
C ALA A 296 -0.67 -24.39 -13.90
N ASN A 297 -1.30 -23.29 -14.32
CA ASN A 297 -1.86 -22.30 -13.40
C ASN A 297 -3.36 -22.44 -13.16
N SER A 298 -4.14 -22.92 -14.15
CA SER A 298 -5.59 -23.13 -14.01
C SER A 298 -5.93 -24.02 -12.82
N GLN A 299 -5.20 -25.14 -12.64
CA GLN A 299 -5.37 -26.05 -11.49
C GLN A 299 -4.97 -25.42 -10.15
N ARG A 300 -4.05 -24.46 -10.17
CA ARG A 300 -3.55 -23.81 -8.94
C ARG A 300 -4.51 -22.74 -8.47
N SER A 301 -4.99 -21.89 -9.37
CA SER A 301 -5.88 -20.78 -9.05
C SER A 301 -7.26 -21.28 -8.60
N THR A 302 -7.80 -22.34 -9.21
CA THR A 302 -9.04 -22.99 -8.72
C THR A 302 -8.94 -23.45 -7.27
N ALA A 303 -7.76 -23.91 -6.84
CA ALA A 303 -7.61 -24.56 -5.55
C ALA A 303 -7.77 -23.60 -4.36
N TYR A 304 -7.49 -22.31 -4.52
CA TYR A 304 -7.57 -21.35 -3.42
C TYR A 304 -8.57 -20.20 -3.61
N PHE A 305 -8.95 -19.87 -4.85
CA PHE A 305 -9.98 -18.84 -5.08
C PHE A 305 -11.41 -19.41 -5.08
N GLY A 306 -11.60 -20.71 -5.34
CA GLY A 306 -12.90 -21.38 -5.17
C GLY A 306 -13.94 -21.13 -6.27
N PHE A 307 -13.56 -20.50 -7.40
CA PHE A 307 -14.41 -20.34 -8.59
C PHE A 307 -14.30 -21.48 -9.60
N ASP A 308 -15.32 -21.60 -10.45
CA ASP A 308 -15.51 -22.72 -11.38
C ASP A 308 -14.51 -22.71 -12.55
N GLU A 309 -14.20 -21.50 -13.05
CA GLU A 309 -13.33 -21.30 -14.20
C GLU A 309 -12.58 -19.97 -14.10
N TYR A 310 -11.42 -19.88 -14.74
CA TYR A 310 -10.60 -18.67 -14.82
C TYR A 310 -10.15 -18.48 -16.26
N GLN A 311 -10.19 -17.23 -16.72
CA GLN A 311 -9.70 -16.85 -18.05
C GLN A 311 -8.91 -15.56 -17.94
N TYR A 312 -7.79 -15.50 -18.66
CA TYR A 312 -7.05 -14.27 -18.83
C TYR A 312 -7.53 -13.56 -20.08
N ILE A 313 -7.80 -12.28 -19.96
CA ILE A 313 -8.29 -11.43 -21.04
C ILE A 313 -7.23 -10.38 -21.34
N ALA A 314 -6.89 -10.25 -22.61
CA ALA A 314 -6.11 -9.16 -23.15
C ALA A 314 -7.04 -8.28 -24.00
N ALA A 315 -7.20 -7.03 -23.61
CA ALA A 315 -7.98 -6.04 -24.36
C ALA A 315 -7.05 -4.98 -24.94
N CYS A 316 -7.13 -4.75 -26.24
CA CYS A 316 -6.50 -3.61 -26.88
C CYS A 316 -7.44 -2.41 -26.77
N ILE A 317 -6.99 -1.34 -26.12
CA ILE A 317 -7.75 -0.11 -25.90
C ILE A 317 -6.99 1.08 -26.45
N GLU A 318 -7.68 2.06 -27.03
CA GLU A 318 -7.10 3.34 -27.43
C GLU A 318 -7.45 4.40 -26.40
N ILE A 319 -6.47 5.21 -25.99
CA ILE A 319 -6.63 6.34 -25.08
C ILE A 319 -5.82 7.50 -25.66
N ASN A 320 -6.46 8.65 -25.86
CA ASN A 320 -5.83 9.84 -26.44
C ASN A 320 -5.08 9.57 -27.77
N GLY A 321 -5.53 8.58 -28.55
CA GLY A 321 -4.94 8.21 -29.84
C GLY A 321 -3.70 7.29 -29.75
N GLU A 322 -3.39 6.76 -28.57
CA GLU A 322 -2.36 5.75 -28.36
C GLU A 322 -3.02 4.40 -28.02
N ASP A 323 -2.47 3.31 -28.56
CA ASP A 323 -2.95 1.95 -28.30
C ASP A 323 -2.25 1.35 -27.06
N TRP A 324 -3.04 0.73 -26.19
CA TRP A 324 -2.63 0.11 -24.95
C TRP A 324 -3.17 -1.31 -24.87
N LEU A 325 -2.43 -2.17 -24.18
CA LEU A 325 -2.91 -3.49 -23.78
C LEU A 325 -3.33 -3.45 -22.31
N LEU A 326 -4.56 -3.87 -22.04
CA LEU A 326 -5.09 -4.12 -20.70
C LEU A 326 -5.19 -5.63 -20.47
N ALA A 327 -4.36 -6.16 -19.57
CA ALA A 327 -4.41 -7.53 -19.09
C ALA A 327 -5.32 -7.61 -17.85
N MET A 328 -6.25 -8.56 -17.86
CA MET A 328 -7.20 -8.82 -16.78
C MET A 328 -7.30 -10.32 -16.52
N THR A 329 -7.55 -10.71 -15.27
CA THR A 329 -7.99 -12.07 -14.93
C THR A 329 -9.48 -12.03 -14.62
N CYS A 330 -10.25 -12.94 -15.20
CA CYS A 330 -11.67 -13.12 -14.93
C CYS A 330 -11.93 -14.49 -14.29
N CYS A 331 -12.99 -14.58 -13.50
CA CYS A 331 -13.44 -15.83 -12.90
C CYS A 331 -14.94 -16.06 -13.13
N LYS A 332 -15.33 -17.33 -13.11
CA LYS A 332 -16.71 -17.77 -13.27
C LYS A 332 -17.30 -18.27 -11.96
N ASP A 333 -18.44 -17.71 -11.58
CA ASP A 333 -19.26 -18.16 -10.45
C ASP A 333 -20.63 -18.61 -10.96
N GLY A 334 -20.85 -19.92 -11.00
CA GLY A 334 -22.05 -20.50 -11.59
C GLY A 334 -22.13 -20.18 -13.08
N ASP A 335 -23.16 -19.44 -13.48
CA ASP A 335 -23.37 -19.03 -14.88
C ASP A 335 -22.86 -17.61 -15.19
N LYS A 336 -22.15 -16.98 -14.25
CA LYS A 336 -21.76 -15.57 -14.33
C LYS A 336 -20.25 -15.38 -14.30
N TRP A 337 -19.80 -14.38 -15.05
CA TRP A 337 -18.40 -13.95 -15.11
C TRP A 337 -18.19 -12.62 -14.40
N TYR A 338 -17.02 -12.49 -13.79
CA TYR A 338 -16.59 -11.31 -13.05
C TYR A 338 -15.12 -11.04 -13.32
N ASN A 339 -14.71 -9.78 -13.19
CA ASN A 339 -13.29 -9.45 -13.11
C ASN A 339 -12.75 -9.93 -11.76
N LEU A 340 -11.61 -10.62 -11.78
CA LEU A 340 -10.91 -11.07 -10.60
C LEU A 340 -9.77 -10.10 -10.27
N GLU A 341 -8.85 -9.86 -11.19
CA GLU A 341 -7.65 -9.06 -10.91
C GLU A 341 -7.24 -8.23 -12.11
N GLN A 342 -6.75 -7.01 -11.86
CA GLN A 342 -6.05 -6.22 -12.87
C GLN A 342 -4.61 -6.72 -13.04
N GLY A 343 -4.17 -6.90 -14.28
CA GLY A 343 -2.87 -7.50 -14.64
C GLY A 343 -2.85 -9.00 -14.40
N GLY A 344 -2.90 -9.39 -13.13
CA GLY A 344 -2.84 -10.78 -12.68
C GLY A 344 -1.67 -11.54 -13.28
N ASP A 345 -1.90 -12.82 -13.51
CA ASP A 345 -0.90 -13.74 -14.03
C ASP A 345 -0.51 -13.46 -15.49
N LEU A 346 -1.44 -12.97 -16.32
CA LEU A 346 -1.14 -12.59 -17.70
C LEU A 346 -0.21 -11.37 -17.76
N GLY A 347 -0.45 -10.36 -16.94
CA GLY A 347 0.45 -9.21 -16.83
C GLY A 347 1.86 -9.64 -16.42
N SER A 348 1.96 -10.56 -15.45
CA SER A 348 3.25 -11.13 -15.04
C SER A 348 3.94 -11.89 -16.18
N LEU A 349 3.17 -12.64 -16.99
CA LEU A 349 3.69 -13.39 -18.13
C LEU A 349 4.22 -12.47 -19.25
N LEU A 350 3.57 -11.34 -19.45
CA LEU A 350 3.94 -10.32 -20.44
C LEU A 350 4.95 -9.29 -19.89
N ALA A 351 5.51 -9.52 -18.70
CA ALA A 351 6.42 -8.61 -18.02
C ALA A 351 5.87 -7.18 -17.84
N ILE A 352 4.54 -7.05 -17.73
CA ILE A 352 3.88 -5.79 -17.41
C ILE A 352 4.23 -5.42 -15.95
N PRO A 353 4.72 -4.19 -15.70
CA PRO A 353 5.02 -3.74 -14.34
C PRO A 353 3.83 -3.87 -13.39
N LEU A 354 4.08 -4.30 -12.15
CA LEU A 354 3.02 -4.37 -11.13
C LEU A 354 2.41 -2.99 -10.86
N SER A 355 3.22 -1.94 -10.99
CA SER A 355 2.85 -0.53 -10.84
C SER A 355 2.04 0.04 -12.00
N SER A 356 1.69 -0.75 -13.00
CA SER A 356 0.70 -0.35 -14.02
C SER A 356 -0.62 -1.11 -13.90
N ALA A 357 -0.71 -2.05 -12.95
CA ALA A 357 -1.89 -2.87 -12.72
C ALA A 357 -2.44 -3.48 -14.03
N GLY A 358 -1.57 -4.06 -14.85
CA GLY A 358 -1.98 -4.75 -16.08
C GLY A 358 -2.05 -3.89 -17.33
N LEU A 359 -1.56 -2.65 -17.28
CA LEU A 359 -1.51 -1.76 -18.44
C LEU A 359 -0.11 -1.63 -19.02
N ILE A 360 -0.03 -1.60 -20.34
CA ILE A 360 1.22 -1.32 -21.05
C ILE A 360 0.92 -0.67 -22.40
N PRO A 361 1.69 0.35 -22.84
CA PRO A 361 1.59 0.83 -24.21
C PRO A 361 1.87 -0.32 -25.18
N TYR A 362 1.07 -0.45 -26.24
CA TYR A 362 1.23 -1.56 -27.18
C TYR A 362 2.62 -1.54 -27.86
N SER A 363 3.24 -0.37 -27.97
CA SER A 363 4.60 -0.19 -28.50
C SER A 363 5.72 -0.71 -27.60
N GLU A 364 5.44 -0.93 -26.31
CA GLU A 364 6.40 -1.41 -25.30
C GLU A 364 6.31 -2.92 -25.07
N LEU A 365 5.34 -3.59 -25.74
CA LEU A 365 5.24 -5.05 -25.73
C LEU A 365 6.37 -5.68 -26.55
N ASP A 366 7.16 -6.53 -25.92
CA ASP A 366 8.18 -7.36 -26.59
C ASP A 366 7.52 -8.65 -27.10
N ILE A 367 6.73 -8.53 -28.19
CA ILE A 367 5.93 -9.60 -28.82
C ILE A 367 6.45 -10.06 -30.18
#